data_AF-A0A7S0IPY4-F1
#
_entry.id   AF-A0A7S0IPY4-F1
#
_cell.length_a   1.000
_cell.length_b   1.000
_cell.length_c   1.000
_cell.angle_alpha   90.00
_cell.angle_beta   90.00
_cell.angle_gamma   90.00
#
_symmetry.space_group_name_H-M   'P 1'
#
loop_
_entity.id
_entity.type
_entity.pdbx_description
1 polymer ?
#
loop_
_entity_poly.entity_id
_entity_poly.type
_entity_poly.pdbx_seq_one_letter_code
_entity_poly.pdbx_strand_id
1 'polypeptide(L)'
;AAGVAILAGDSRTAATLHLFCLWPGDEAVNSSENRAEWPADRMRMGIAAQCCLPPGSEREGCRRMANADGHSSTSSEDCIAGVNDGVSINTFVAMTYGQTVAKCASMGLVL
;
A
#
# COMPACT_ATOMS: atom_id res chain seq x y z
N ALA A 1 -7.94 13.94 15.41
CA ALA A 1 -8.03 12.91 14.34
C ALA A 1 -6.63 12.36 14.11
N ALA A 2 -6.49 11.05 13.93
CA ALA A 2 -5.22 10.43 13.54
C ALA A 2 -5.15 10.36 12.01
N GLY A 3 -3.99 10.68 11.42
CA GLY A 3 -3.74 10.57 9.99
C GLY A 3 -3.13 9.21 9.63
N VAL A 4 -3.08 8.91 8.33
CA VAL A 4 -2.51 7.66 7.80
C VAL A 4 -1.17 7.97 7.14
N ALA A 5 -0.10 7.34 7.61
CA ALA A 5 1.23 7.52 7.06
C ALA A 5 1.38 6.78 5.71
N ILE A 6 1.81 7.50 4.68
CA ILE A 6 2.21 6.95 3.39
C ILE A 6 3.70 6.74 3.38
N LEU A 7 4.12 5.53 3.01
CA LEU A 7 5.51 5.11 3.09
C LEU A 7 6.13 4.81 1.72
N ALA A 8 7.46 4.99 1.61
CA ALA A 8 8.22 4.61 0.42
C ALA A 8 8.22 3.09 0.22
N GLY A 9 7.84 2.64 -0.98
CA GLY A 9 7.60 1.22 -1.29
C GLY A 9 8.85 0.32 -1.30
N ASP A 10 10.06 0.86 -1.37
CA ASP A 10 11.31 0.08 -1.38
C ASP A 10 12.07 0.16 -0.05
N SER A 11 11.48 0.81 0.96
CA SER A 11 12.28 1.17 2.11
C SER A 11 12.55 0.00 3.06
N ARG A 12 13.83 -0.08 3.46
CA ARG A 12 14.41 -1.14 4.28
C ARG A 12 14.67 -0.71 5.73
N THR A 13 14.43 0.56 6.08
CA THR A 13 14.66 1.13 7.43
C THR A 13 13.70 2.27 7.75
N ALA A 14 13.24 2.35 9.00
CA ALA A 14 12.23 3.32 9.49
C ALA A 14 12.54 4.81 9.22
N ALA A 15 13.82 5.17 9.11
CA ALA A 15 14.24 6.58 8.94
C ALA A 15 14.10 7.12 7.50
N THR A 16 13.91 6.27 6.50
CA THR A 16 13.72 6.63 5.08
C THR A 16 12.29 6.36 4.58
N LEU A 17 11.38 6.01 5.49
CA LEU A 17 10.09 5.39 5.17
C LEU A 17 8.95 6.39 5.00
N HIS A 18 8.88 7.50 5.73
CA HIS A 18 7.70 8.37 5.75
C HIS A 18 7.72 9.43 4.65
N LEU A 19 6.76 9.37 3.72
CA LEU A 19 6.61 10.35 2.65
C LEU A 19 5.69 11.50 3.08
N PHE A 20 4.44 11.19 3.42
CA PHE A 20 3.44 12.16 3.88
C PHE A 20 2.29 11.46 4.61
N CYS A 21 1.42 12.25 5.27
CA CYS A 21 0.19 11.73 5.87
C CYS A 21 -1.04 12.07 5.02
N LEU A 22 -2.01 11.16 4.99
CA LEU A 22 -3.38 11.47 4.62
C LEU A 22 -4.15 11.91 5.87
N TRP A 23 -4.96 12.96 5.71
CA TRP A 23 -5.81 13.53 6.77
C TRP A 23 -7.30 13.43 6.38
N PRO A 24 -8.23 13.68 7.32
CA PRO A 24 -9.63 13.89 6.95
C PRO A 24 -9.75 14.96 5.85
N GLY A 25 -10.39 14.62 4.73
CA GLY A 25 -10.45 15.42 3.50
C GLY A 25 -9.57 14.90 2.35
N ASP A 26 -8.63 13.98 2.62
CA ASP A 26 -7.75 13.37 1.61
C ASP A 26 -8.26 12.01 1.09
N GLU A 27 -9.54 11.67 1.30
CA GLU A 27 -10.07 10.33 1.03
C GLU A 27 -10.00 9.91 -0.45
N ALA A 28 -9.86 10.87 -1.36
CA ALA A 28 -9.73 10.66 -2.80
C ALA A 28 -8.27 10.56 -3.29
N VAL A 29 -7.27 10.79 -2.42
CA VAL A 29 -5.86 10.75 -2.80
C VAL A 29 -5.40 9.31 -2.99
N ASN A 30 -4.88 9.01 -4.18
CA ASN A 30 -4.29 7.72 -4.54
C ASN A 30 -2.90 7.86 -5.20
N SER A 31 -2.36 9.07 -5.23
CA SER A 31 -1.03 9.35 -5.75
C SER A 31 -0.38 10.50 -4.99
N SER A 32 0.91 10.67 -5.20
CA SER A 32 1.69 11.82 -4.74
C SER A 32 1.96 12.84 -5.81
N GLU A 33 1.22 12.78 -6.91
CA GLU A 33 1.39 13.74 -7.97
C GLU A 33 1.29 15.17 -7.40
N ASN A 34 2.23 16.02 -7.77
CA ASN A 34 2.36 17.40 -7.27
C ASN A 34 2.79 17.54 -5.79
N ARG A 35 3.28 16.49 -5.14
CA ARG A 35 3.94 16.61 -3.82
C ARG A 35 5.44 16.79 -3.98
N ALA A 36 5.95 17.92 -3.48
CA ALA A 36 7.36 18.30 -3.61
C ALA A 36 8.31 17.37 -2.82
N GLU A 37 7.78 16.62 -1.85
CA GLU A 37 8.53 15.70 -1.00
C GLU A 37 8.83 14.34 -1.67
N TRP A 38 8.20 14.01 -2.81
CA TRP A 38 8.44 12.75 -3.52
C TRP A 38 9.40 12.97 -4.71
N PRO A 39 10.43 12.13 -4.92
CA PRO A 39 11.29 12.21 -6.09
C PRO A 39 10.51 12.15 -7.41
N ALA A 40 10.99 12.90 -8.41
CA ALA A 40 10.33 13.08 -9.71
C ALA A 40 10.25 11.81 -10.60
N ASP A 41 10.37 10.60 -10.03
CA ASP A 41 10.06 9.36 -10.74
C ASP A 41 8.54 9.28 -10.97
N ARG A 42 8.11 9.97 -12.03
CA ARG A 42 6.71 10.07 -12.45
C ARG A 42 6.06 8.71 -12.73
N MET A 43 6.85 7.64 -12.89
CA MET A 43 6.36 6.29 -13.12
C MET A 43 5.95 5.57 -11.83
N ARG A 44 6.35 6.08 -10.66
CA ARG A 44 6.08 5.47 -9.35
C ARG A 44 5.51 6.48 -8.39
N MET A 45 4.40 7.15 -8.75
CA MET A 45 3.70 8.10 -7.86
C MET A 45 2.41 7.53 -7.23
N GLY A 46 1.95 6.36 -7.68
CA GLY A 46 0.73 5.74 -7.17
C GLY A 46 0.89 5.19 -5.75
N ILE A 47 -0.16 5.29 -4.96
CA ILE A 47 -0.25 4.69 -3.62
C ILE A 47 -0.71 3.24 -3.77
N ALA A 48 0.07 2.31 -3.22
CA ALA A 48 -0.22 0.88 -3.21
C ALA A 48 -0.85 0.47 -1.87
N ALA A 49 -1.83 -0.43 -1.91
CA ALA A 49 -2.35 -1.05 -0.69
C ALA A 49 -1.32 -1.95 0.00
N GLN A 50 -1.31 -1.89 1.33
CA GLN A 50 -0.65 -2.83 2.23
C GLN A 50 -1.67 -3.22 3.29
N CYS A 51 -1.81 -4.52 3.57
CA CYS A 51 -2.81 -5.02 4.52
C CYS A 51 -2.12 -5.75 5.66
N CYS A 52 -2.53 -5.50 6.89
CA CYS A 52 -1.98 -6.11 8.08
C CYS A 52 -2.91 -7.17 8.64
N LEU A 53 -2.35 -8.07 9.44
CA LEU A 53 -3.14 -9.04 10.16
C LEU A 53 -3.94 -8.35 11.27
N PRO A 54 -5.17 -8.83 11.57
CA PRO A 54 -5.94 -8.33 12.69
C PRO A 54 -5.17 -8.48 14.02
N PRO A 55 -5.38 -7.58 14.99
CA PRO A 55 -4.79 -7.69 16.33
C PRO A 55 -5.08 -9.06 16.97
N GLY A 56 -4.09 -9.64 17.65
CA GLY A 56 -4.22 -10.96 18.28
C GLY A 56 -3.97 -12.16 17.35
N SER A 57 -3.56 -11.91 16.10
CA SER A 57 -3.06 -12.96 15.21
C SER A 57 -1.71 -13.52 15.70
N GLU A 58 -1.46 -14.82 15.49
CA GLU A 58 -0.26 -15.51 16.00
C GLU A 58 1.09 -14.91 15.53
N ARG A 59 1.10 -14.20 14.39
CA ARG A 59 2.26 -13.48 13.88
C ARG A 59 1.83 -12.13 13.32
N GLU A 60 1.81 -11.11 14.14
CA GLU A 60 1.50 -9.74 13.70
C GLU A 60 2.42 -9.29 12.57
N GLY A 61 1.87 -8.53 11.63
CA GLY A 61 2.64 -7.99 10.51
C GLY A 61 1.78 -7.54 9.34
N CYS A 62 2.39 -6.72 8.50
CA CYS A 62 1.80 -6.20 7.28
C CYS A 62 2.28 -6.95 6.05
N ARG A 63 1.37 -7.19 5.12
CA ARG A 63 1.51 -7.98 3.91
C ARG A 63 1.34 -7.07 2.71
N ARG A 64 2.22 -7.27 1.72
CA ARG A 64 2.05 -6.70 0.37
C ARG A 64 1.64 -7.76 -0.65
N MET A 65 1.89 -9.03 -0.31
CA MET A 65 1.46 -10.19 -1.06
C MET A 65 0.61 -11.08 -0.14
N ALA A 66 -0.61 -11.34 -0.56
CA ALA A 66 -1.53 -12.23 0.13
C ALA A 66 -2.52 -12.83 -0.87
N ASN A 67 -2.83 -14.11 -0.70
CA ASN A 67 -3.84 -14.75 -1.54
C ASN A 67 -5.24 -14.19 -1.24
N ALA A 68 -6.26 -14.64 -1.98
CA ALA A 68 -7.63 -14.14 -1.83
C ALA A 68 -8.19 -14.23 -0.39
N ASP A 69 -7.73 -15.21 0.39
CA ASP A 69 -8.15 -15.45 1.78
C ASP A 69 -7.24 -14.76 2.82
N GLY A 70 -6.31 -13.89 2.38
CA GLY A 70 -5.43 -13.11 3.26
C GLY A 70 -4.22 -13.87 3.80
N HIS A 71 -4.01 -15.12 3.38
CA HIS A 71 -2.83 -15.90 3.75
C HIS A 71 -1.58 -15.39 3.04
N SER A 72 -0.43 -15.64 3.66
CA SER A 72 0.87 -15.26 3.09
C SER A 72 1.06 -15.85 1.71
N SER A 73 1.55 -15.03 0.78
CA SER A 73 2.00 -15.50 -0.51
C SER A 73 3.43 -15.03 -0.80
N THR A 74 4.12 -15.80 -1.65
CA THR A 74 5.42 -15.47 -2.24
C THR A 74 5.31 -15.20 -3.74
N SER A 75 4.10 -15.26 -4.32
CA SER A 75 3.86 -14.97 -5.72
C SER A 75 3.66 -13.48 -5.92
N SER A 76 4.30 -12.91 -6.94
CA SER A 76 4.06 -11.54 -7.36
C SER A 76 2.62 -11.34 -7.85
N GLU A 77 1.94 -12.38 -8.33
CA GLU A 77 0.54 -12.31 -8.76
C GLU A 77 -0.42 -11.97 -7.61
N ASP A 78 -0.03 -12.31 -6.37
CA ASP A 78 -0.78 -12.04 -5.15
C ASP A 78 -0.48 -10.67 -4.54
N CYS A 79 0.21 -9.78 -5.26
CA CYS A 79 0.40 -8.39 -4.84
C CYS A 79 -0.96 -7.70 -4.68
N ILE A 80 -1.24 -7.19 -3.49
CA ILE A 80 -2.57 -6.66 -3.09
C ILE A 80 -3.04 -5.52 -4.00
N ALA A 81 -2.10 -4.69 -4.48
CA ALA A 81 -2.33 -3.60 -5.42
C ALA A 81 -1.69 -3.84 -6.79
N GLY A 82 -1.40 -5.10 -7.15
CA GLY A 82 -0.76 -5.48 -8.40
C GLY A 82 0.74 -5.21 -8.45
N VAL A 83 1.34 -5.49 -9.61
CA VAL A 83 2.78 -5.43 -9.85
C VAL A 83 3.07 -4.44 -10.96
N ASN A 84 4.13 -3.66 -10.79
CA ASN A 84 4.76 -2.92 -11.88
C ASN A 84 6.27 -3.20 -11.85
N ASP A 85 6.77 -3.98 -12.81
CA ASP A 85 8.19 -4.32 -12.91
C ASP A 85 9.01 -3.27 -13.68
N GLY A 86 8.35 -2.27 -14.28
CA GLY A 86 8.95 -1.24 -15.10
C GLY A 86 9.45 -1.72 -16.48
N VAL A 87 9.15 -2.96 -16.88
CA VAL A 87 9.67 -3.57 -18.11
C VAL A 87 8.58 -4.24 -18.95
N SER A 88 7.80 -5.16 -18.37
CA SER A 88 6.91 -6.06 -19.12
C SER A 88 5.56 -6.33 -18.47
N ILE A 89 5.42 -6.11 -17.16
CA ILE A 89 4.20 -6.38 -16.41
C ILE A 89 3.79 -5.10 -15.70
N ASN A 90 2.57 -4.67 -15.98
CA ASN A 90 1.93 -3.58 -15.25
C ASN A 90 0.47 -3.93 -14.96
N THR A 91 0.25 -4.54 -13.79
CA THR A 91 -1.06 -4.79 -13.20
C THR A 91 -1.32 -3.88 -12.01
N PHE A 92 -0.45 -2.90 -11.76
CA PHE A 92 -0.55 -2.00 -10.63
C PHE A 92 -1.83 -1.16 -10.68
N VAL A 93 -2.50 -1.07 -9.54
CA VAL A 93 -3.70 -0.23 -9.36
C VAL A 93 -3.45 0.70 -8.18
N ALA A 94 -3.42 2.01 -8.45
CA ALA A 94 -3.36 3.03 -7.42
C ALA A 94 -4.65 3.01 -6.58
N MET A 95 -4.52 3.00 -5.25
CA MET A 95 -5.65 2.89 -4.33
C MET A 95 -5.74 4.09 -3.39
N THR A 96 -6.95 4.58 -3.18
CA THR A 96 -7.24 5.53 -2.10
C THR A 96 -7.31 4.82 -0.75
N TYR A 97 -7.32 5.59 0.34
CA TYR A 97 -7.52 5.04 1.69
C TYR A 97 -8.76 4.12 1.79
N GLY A 98 -9.92 4.59 1.33
CA GLY A 98 -11.16 3.81 1.38
C GLY A 98 -11.10 2.53 0.53
N GLN A 99 -10.44 2.59 -0.63
CA GLN A 99 -10.24 1.42 -1.49
C GLN A 99 -9.29 0.41 -0.84
N THR A 100 -8.23 0.87 -0.18
CA THR A 100 -7.32 0.00 0.57
C THR A 100 -8.03 -0.69 1.73
N VAL A 101 -8.82 0.04 2.53
CA VAL A 101 -9.63 -0.53 3.61
C VAL A 101 -10.56 -1.63 3.08
N ALA A 102 -11.30 -1.34 2.00
CA ALA A 102 -12.21 -2.31 1.39
C ALA A 102 -11.47 -3.55 0.86
N LYS A 103 -10.30 -3.35 0.22
CA LYS A 103 -9.47 -4.43 -0.30
C LYS A 103 -8.95 -5.33 0.81
N CYS A 104 -8.40 -4.76 1.89
CA CYS A 104 -7.93 -5.55 3.04
C CYS A 104 -9.07 -6.33 3.68
N ALA A 105 -10.23 -5.68 3.89
CA ALA A 105 -11.40 -6.33 4.46
C ALA A 105 -11.90 -7.51 3.60
N SER A 106 -11.87 -7.39 2.26
CA SER A 106 -12.26 -8.48 1.36
C SER A 106 -11.39 -9.74 1.48
N MET A 107 -10.20 -9.61 2.07
CA MET A 107 -9.23 -10.67 2.26
C MET A 107 -9.16 -11.11 3.74
N GLY A 108 -10.06 -10.63 4.61
CA GLY A 108 -10.00 -10.90 6.05
C GLY A 108 -8.83 -10.22 6.78
N LEU A 109 -8.23 -9.20 6.16
CA LEU A 109 -7.14 -8.40 6.70
C LEU A 109 -7.62 -7.00 7.11
N VAL A 110 -6.75 -6.26 7.77
CA VAL A 110 -7.00 -4.86 8.18
C VAL A 110 -6.00 -3.93 7.51
N LEU A 111 -6.27 -2.63 7.56
CA LEU A 111 -5.29 -1.59 7.26
C LEU A 111 -4.70 -1.06 8.57
#